data_AF-A0A3Q3A579-F1
#
_entry.id   AF-A0A3Q3A579-F1
#
_cell.length_a   1.000
_cell.length_b   1.000
_cell.length_c   1.000
_cell.angle_alpha   90.00
_cell.angle_beta   90.00
_cell.angle_gamma   90.00
#
_symmetry.space_group_name_H-M   'P 1'
#
loop_
_entity.id
_entity.type
_entity.pdbx_description
1 polymer ?
#
loop_
_entity_poly.entity_id
_entity_poly.type
_entity_poly.pdbx_seq_one_letter_code
_entity_poly.pdbx_strand_id
1 'polypeptide(L)'
;MANTNIGLLSFFCLAGSSVCLIFVIIPFLCLWKSLAPQWVMPEKMEKQLHAVPASKTVKFRCQATGNPIPSLRWYKNGKEFKKDQRIGGFKVYHMWTLIMESVVPSDKGNYTCVVENEHGRLKHTYLLDVVERSPHRPILQAGLPANQTAVVGSDVEFVCRVFSDPQPHIQWLKHITVNGSRVGPDGHPYVLVLKTAGLNTTDKEMEVLTLKNISLDDTGEYTCLAANSIGMSYHSAWLTVVDGVRCFS
;
A
#
# COMPACT_ATOMS: atom_id res chain seq x y z
N MET A 1 4.91 40.10 -59.94
CA MET A 1 4.58 41.49 -60.32
C MET A 1 3.89 42.14 -59.14
N ALA A 2 4.27 43.38 -58.88
CA ALA A 2 3.98 44.13 -57.66
C ALA A 2 2.48 44.34 -57.44
N ASN A 3 2.06 44.27 -56.18
CA ASN A 3 0.81 44.88 -55.74
C ASN A 3 1.18 46.00 -54.76
N THR A 4 1.08 47.22 -55.27
CA THR A 4 1.11 48.48 -54.53
C THR A 4 -0.09 48.54 -53.57
N ASN A 5 0.16 48.81 -52.30
CA ASN A 5 -0.81 49.52 -51.48
C ASN A 5 -0.09 50.48 -50.54
N ILE A 6 -0.31 51.76 -50.80
CA ILE A 6 0.29 52.92 -50.14
C ILE A 6 -0.54 53.20 -48.89
N GLY A 7 0.01 52.91 -47.70
CA GLY A 7 -0.53 53.39 -46.44
C GLY A 7 0.09 54.73 -46.09
N LEU A 8 -0.72 55.79 -46.10
CA LEU A 8 -0.33 57.16 -45.78
C LEU A 8 0.29 57.27 -44.37
N LEU A 9 1.47 57.90 -44.29
CA LEU A 9 2.10 58.34 -43.07
C LEU A 9 1.52 59.70 -42.66
N SER A 10 0.77 59.74 -41.57
CA SER A 10 0.31 60.98 -40.94
C SER A 10 1.46 61.59 -40.13
N PHE A 11 2.03 62.71 -40.59
CA PHE A 11 3.00 63.50 -39.85
C PHE A 11 2.28 64.41 -38.85
N PHE A 12 2.50 64.20 -37.55
CA PHE A 12 2.23 65.23 -36.54
C PHE A 12 3.54 65.97 -36.23
N CYS A 13 3.67 67.19 -36.75
CA CYS A 13 4.71 68.12 -36.34
C CYS A 13 4.34 68.72 -34.98
N LEU A 14 5.20 68.53 -33.98
CA LEU A 14 5.31 69.45 -32.85
C LEU A 14 6.44 70.43 -33.15
N ALA A 15 6.12 71.72 -33.14
CA ALA A 15 7.04 72.80 -33.43
C ALA A 15 8.14 72.93 -32.36
N GLY A 16 9.39 73.06 -32.82
CA GLY A 16 10.48 73.66 -32.03
C GLY A 16 11.29 72.74 -31.12
N SER A 17 12.07 71.82 -31.70
CA SER A 17 13.32 71.32 -31.07
C SER A 17 14.22 70.62 -32.10
N SER A 18 15.52 70.92 -32.13
CA SER A 18 16.53 70.32 -33.04
C SER A 18 16.98 68.91 -32.65
N VAL A 19 16.08 68.10 -32.07
CA VAL A 19 16.37 66.69 -31.78
C VAL A 19 15.30 65.84 -32.45
N CYS A 20 15.65 65.30 -33.61
CA CYS A 20 14.85 64.27 -34.27
C CYS A 20 15.02 62.97 -33.48
N LEU A 21 14.12 62.70 -32.53
CA LEU A 21 14.01 61.36 -31.94
C LEU A 21 13.52 60.43 -33.05
N ILE A 22 14.44 59.64 -33.60
CA ILE A 22 14.10 58.47 -34.40
C ILE A 22 13.35 57.53 -33.46
N PHE A 23 12.03 57.66 -33.41
CA PHE A 23 11.19 56.59 -32.90
C PHE A 23 11.34 55.44 -33.89
N VAL A 24 12.31 54.59 -33.62
CA VAL A 24 12.32 53.23 -34.15
C VAL A 24 11.01 52.64 -33.66
N ILE A 25 10.02 52.57 -34.56
CA ILE A 25 8.92 51.64 -34.41
C ILE A 25 9.60 50.28 -34.46
N ILE A 26 10.08 49.81 -33.29
CA ILE A 26 10.44 48.42 -33.10
C ILE A 26 9.16 47.71 -33.52
N PRO A 27 9.15 46.95 -34.61
CA PRO A 27 7.97 46.13 -34.89
C PRO A 27 7.79 45.34 -33.60
N PHE A 28 6.57 45.32 -33.06
CA PHE A 28 6.18 44.33 -32.08
C PHE A 28 6.38 42.97 -32.75
N LEU A 29 7.62 42.52 -32.86
CA LEU A 29 8.06 41.17 -33.10
C LEU A 29 7.54 40.46 -31.87
N CYS A 30 6.31 39.99 -32.04
CA CYS A 30 5.60 39.14 -31.13
C CYS A 30 6.65 38.13 -30.61
N LEU A 31 7.03 38.27 -29.34
CA LEU A 31 7.89 37.33 -28.62
C LEU A 31 7.08 36.04 -28.36
N TRP A 32 6.52 35.46 -29.41
CA TRP A 32 5.94 34.14 -29.37
C TRP A 32 7.07 33.13 -29.54
N LYS A 33 7.94 33.09 -28.54
CA LYS A 33 9.10 32.19 -28.55
C LYS A 33 8.59 30.75 -28.48
N SER A 34 8.77 30.01 -29.57
CA SER A 34 8.58 28.57 -29.63
C SER A 34 9.42 27.87 -28.55
N LEU A 35 8.79 27.00 -27.76
CA LEU A 35 9.40 26.34 -26.61
C LEU A 35 9.01 24.87 -26.57
N ALA A 36 9.99 23.97 -26.64
CA ALA A 36 9.81 22.55 -26.39
C ALA A 36 9.33 22.30 -24.95
N PRO A 37 8.66 21.17 -24.66
CA PRO A 37 8.09 20.94 -23.34
C PRO A 37 9.18 20.86 -22.27
N GLN A 38 8.91 21.42 -21.09
CA GLN A 38 9.78 21.37 -19.91
C GLN A 38 8.96 21.10 -18.64
N TRP A 39 9.51 20.30 -17.72
CA TRP A 39 8.86 20.04 -16.42
C TRP A 39 8.83 21.29 -15.56
N VAL A 40 7.65 21.62 -15.03
CA VAL A 40 7.47 22.79 -14.14
C VAL A 40 7.83 22.46 -12.70
N MET A 41 7.59 21.22 -12.28
CA MET A 41 7.82 20.73 -10.90
C MET A 41 8.44 19.32 -10.90
N PRO A 42 9.70 19.17 -11.38
CA PRO A 42 10.37 17.88 -11.43
C PRO A 42 10.56 17.23 -10.05
N GLU A 43 10.67 18.03 -8.98
CA GLU A 43 10.82 17.55 -7.59
C GLU A 43 9.61 16.70 -7.14
N LYS A 44 8.41 17.02 -7.64
CA LYS A 44 7.18 16.24 -7.36
C LYS A 44 7.11 14.92 -8.13
N MET A 45 8.09 14.67 -9.00
CA MET A 45 8.19 13.50 -9.87
C MET A 45 9.37 12.59 -9.48
N GLU A 46 10.20 12.98 -8.50
CA GLU A 46 11.33 12.15 -8.02
C GLU A 46 10.87 10.81 -7.46
N LYS A 47 9.72 10.78 -6.78
CA LYS A 47 9.12 9.55 -6.29
C LYS A 47 8.51 8.75 -7.44
N GLN A 48 9.29 7.81 -7.96
CA GLN A 48 8.82 6.92 -9.03
C GLN A 48 7.92 5.80 -8.50
N LEU A 49 8.25 5.19 -7.36
CA LEU A 49 7.45 4.13 -6.76
C LEU A 49 6.34 4.70 -5.85
N HIS A 50 5.10 4.36 -6.17
CA HIS A 50 3.91 4.66 -5.38
C HIS A 50 3.29 3.35 -4.87
N ALA A 51 3.74 2.89 -3.71
CA ALA A 51 3.07 1.82 -2.98
C ALA A 51 1.89 2.38 -2.17
N VAL A 52 0.69 1.89 -2.44
CA VAL A 52 -0.55 2.34 -1.79
C VAL A 52 -1.43 1.17 -1.38
N PRO A 53 -2.21 1.28 -0.29
CA PRO A 53 -3.25 0.30 0.00
C PRO A 53 -4.33 0.28 -1.08
N ALA A 54 -4.95 -0.88 -1.30
CA ALA A 54 -6.16 -1.00 -2.10
C ALA A 54 -7.27 -0.07 -1.59
N SER A 55 -8.21 0.29 -2.48
CA SER A 55 -9.32 1.21 -2.22
C SER A 55 -8.92 2.66 -1.92
N LYS A 56 -7.63 3.02 -2.05
CA LYS A 56 -7.16 4.41 -1.97
C LYS A 56 -7.17 5.09 -3.34
N THR A 57 -7.05 6.42 -3.33
CA THR A 57 -6.95 7.22 -4.55
C THR A 57 -5.48 7.52 -4.87
N VAL A 58 -5.08 7.26 -6.12
CA VAL A 58 -3.74 7.55 -6.64
C VAL A 58 -3.80 8.77 -7.54
N LYS A 59 -2.77 9.63 -7.43
CA LYS A 59 -2.60 10.82 -8.26
C LYS A 59 -1.18 10.86 -8.82
N PHE A 60 -1.03 10.81 -10.13
CA PHE A 60 0.24 11.03 -10.83
C PHE A 60 0.23 12.38 -11.53
N ARG A 61 1.33 13.14 -11.43
CA ARG A 61 1.41 14.52 -11.93
C ARG A 61 2.59 14.70 -12.86
N CYS A 62 2.35 15.17 -14.07
CA CYS A 62 3.41 15.46 -15.02
C CYS A 62 3.25 16.89 -15.56
N GLN A 63 3.34 17.87 -14.67
CA GLN A 63 3.09 19.26 -15.05
C GLN A 63 4.25 19.79 -15.90
N ALA A 64 3.91 20.23 -17.11
CA ALA A 64 4.84 20.78 -18.06
C ALA A 64 4.38 22.14 -18.57
N THR A 65 5.33 22.90 -19.10
CA THR A 65 5.11 24.12 -19.87
C THR A 65 5.69 23.94 -21.27
N GLY A 66 5.28 24.77 -22.22
CA GLY A 66 5.74 24.74 -23.60
C GLY A 66 4.92 25.69 -24.45
N ASN A 67 5.46 26.05 -25.62
CA ASN A 67 4.78 26.93 -26.57
C ASN A 67 4.96 26.39 -28.00
N PRO A 68 3.90 25.87 -28.65
CA PRO A 68 2.51 25.76 -28.18
C PRO A 68 2.34 24.89 -26.91
N ILE A 69 1.23 25.08 -26.18
CA ILE A 69 0.90 24.32 -24.96
C ILE A 69 0.93 22.81 -25.32
N PRO A 70 1.75 21.99 -24.65
CA PRO A 70 1.90 20.60 -25.04
C PRO A 70 0.70 19.76 -24.64
N SER A 71 0.47 18.69 -25.41
CA SER A 71 -0.54 17.67 -25.11
C SER A 71 0.01 16.64 -24.13
N LEU A 72 -0.88 15.99 -23.35
CA LEU A 72 -0.53 14.91 -22.43
C LEU A 72 -1.28 13.62 -22.79
N ARG A 73 -0.55 12.51 -22.87
CA ARG A 73 -1.11 11.14 -22.95
C ARG A 73 -0.54 10.25 -21.86
N TRP A 74 -1.35 9.31 -21.40
CA TRP A 74 -0.95 8.32 -20.40
C TRP A 74 -0.86 6.93 -21.03
N TYR A 75 0.13 6.17 -20.60
CA TYR A 75 0.36 4.79 -21.01
C TYR A 75 0.46 3.91 -19.78
N LYS A 76 -0.20 2.75 -19.79
CA LYS A 76 -0.05 1.70 -18.79
C LYS A 76 0.71 0.54 -19.42
N ASN A 77 1.85 0.18 -18.84
CA ASN A 77 2.71 -0.91 -19.32
C ASN A 77 3.05 -0.79 -20.81
N GLY A 78 3.35 0.44 -21.26
CA GLY A 78 3.73 0.74 -22.64
C GLY A 78 2.58 0.85 -23.65
N LYS A 79 1.33 0.56 -23.26
CA LYS A 79 0.14 0.72 -24.11
C LYS A 79 -0.65 1.95 -23.69
N GLU A 80 -1.31 2.62 -24.64
CA GLU A 80 -2.13 3.78 -24.34
C GLU A 80 -3.20 3.42 -23.30
N PHE A 81 -3.26 4.20 -22.22
CA PHE A 81 -4.14 3.94 -21.09
C PHE A 81 -5.51 4.57 -21.36
N LYS A 82 -6.51 3.73 -21.60
CA LYS A 82 -7.87 4.13 -21.94
C LYS A 82 -8.82 3.92 -20.77
N LYS A 83 -9.88 4.72 -20.67
CA LYS A 83 -10.79 4.73 -19.51
C LYS A 83 -11.48 3.38 -19.27
N ASP A 84 -11.77 2.64 -20.33
CA ASP A 84 -12.41 1.32 -20.33
C ASP A 84 -11.51 0.20 -19.81
N GLN A 85 -10.19 0.41 -19.75
CA GLN A 85 -9.24 -0.58 -19.22
C GLN A 85 -9.29 -0.72 -17.69
N ARG A 86 -10.11 0.09 -17.02
CA ARG A 86 -10.26 0.11 -15.56
C ARG A 86 -11.71 0.34 -15.16
N ILE A 87 -12.21 -0.45 -14.20
CA ILE A 87 -13.53 -0.24 -13.61
C ILE A 87 -13.54 1.10 -12.85
N GLY A 88 -14.51 1.96 -13.16
CA GLY A 88 -14.57 3.34 -12.65
C GLY A 88 -13.68 4.33 -13.41
N GLY A 89 -12.91 3.87 -14.40
CA GLY A 89 -12.06 4.69 -15.25
C GLY A 89 -11.03 5.54 -14.49
N PHE A 90 -10.66 6.66 -15.09
CA PHE A 90 -9.78 7.67 -14.50
C PHE A 90 -10.24 9.10 -14.86
N LYS A 91 -9.80 10.07 -14.05
CA LYS A 91 -10.01 11.50 -14.29
C LYS A 91 -8.67 12.16 -14.63
N VAL A 92 -8.72 13.16 -15.51
CA VAL A 92 -7.57 14.06 -15.76
C VAL A 92 -7.94 15.43 -15.25
N TYR A 93 -7.19 15.94 -14.27
CA TYR A 93 -7.44 17.24 -13.64
C TYR A 93 -6.38 18.26 -14.08
N HIS A 94 -6.84 19.46 -14.45
CA HIS A 94 -6.00 20.58 -14.92
C HIS A 94 -4.93 20.16 -15.94
N MET A 95 -5.31 19.30 -16.90
CA MET A 95 -4.47 18.70 -17.94
C MET A 95 -3.31 17.79 -17.48
N TRP A 96 -2.76 17.95 -16.27
CA TRP A 96 -1.47 17.36 -15.89
C TRP A 96 -1.53 16.24 -14.86
N THR A 97 -2.71 15.97 -14.28
CA THR A 97 -2.86 15.00 -13.19
C THR A 97 -3.75 13.84 -13.59
N LEU A 98 -3.23 12.61 -13.59
CA LEU A 98 -4.03 11.38 -13.66
C LEU A 98 -4.53 11.02 -12.27
N ILE A 99 -5.84 10.79 -12.13
CA ILE A 99 -6.49 10.40 -10.88
C ILE A 99 -7.20 9.06 -11.09
N MET A 100 -6.81 8.06 -10.30
CA MET A 100 -7.47 6.75 -10.20
C MET A 100 -8.02 6.59 -8.79
N GLU A 101 -9.34 6.53 -8.66
CA GLU A 101 -10.06 6.39 -7.38
C GLU A 101 -10.32 4.90 -7.08
N SER A 102 -10.19 4.51 -5.81
CA SER A 102 -10.41 3.12 -5.36
C SER A 102 -9.56 2.11 -6.12
N VAL A 103 -8.23 2.24 -6.05
CA VAL A 103 -7.30 1.35 -6.77
C VAL A 103 -7.38 -0.09 -6.30
N VAL A 104 -7.19 -1.03 -7.23
CA VAL A 104 -7.25 -2.48 -6.99
C VAL A 104 -5.94 -3.16 -7.44
N PRO A 105 -5.64 -4.42 -7.06
CA PRO A 105 -4.39 -5.08 -7.45
C PRO A 105 -4.12 -5.13 -8.96
N SER A 106 -5.16 -5.16 -9.80
CA SER A 106 -5.01 -5.11 -11.27
C SER A 106 -4.59 -3.73 -11.80
N ASP A 107 -4.64 -2.67 -10.98
CA ASP A 107 -4.10 -1.35 -11.29
C ASP A 107 -2.56 -1.29 -11.19
N LYS A 108 -1.89 -2.32 -10.66
CA LYS A 108 -0.41 -2.36 -10.63
C LYS A 108 0.21 -2.18 -12.02
N GLY A 109 1.37 -1.53 -12.04
CA GLY A 109 2.21 -1.44 -13.22
C GLY A 109 2.83 -0.06 -13.44
N ASN A 110 3.37 0.11 -14.64
CA ASN A 110 4.09 1.32 -15.05
C ASN A 110 3.13 2.30 -15.73
N TYR A 111 3.03 3.51 -15.18
CA TYR A 111 2.24 4.60 -15.71
C TYR A 111 3.16 5.68 -16.29
N THR A 112 3.24 5.75 -17.61
CA THR A 112 4.07 6.71 -18.31
C THR A 112 3.24 7.88 -18.81
N CYS A 113 3.56 9.09 -18.39
CA CYS A 113 3.07 10.30 -19.03
C CYS A 113 3.98 10.67 -20.20
N VAL A 114 3.37 11.00 -21.34
CA VAL A 114 4.06 11.51 -22.52
C VAL A 114 3.51 12.89 -22.82
N VAL A 115 4.40 13.88 -22.80
CA VAL A 115 4.07 15.28 -23.03
C VAL A 115 4.76 15.77 -24.29
N GLU A 116 4.01 16.31 -25.26
CA GLU A 116 4.57 16.67 -26.57
C GLU A 116 3.91 17.90 -27.21
N ASN A 117 4.74 18.68 -27.90
CA ASN A 117 4.33 19.68 -28.89
C ASN A 117 5.22 19.54 -30.14
N GLU A 118 5.02 20.42 -31.13
CA GLU A 118 5.80 20.39 -32.40
C GLU A 118 7.31 20.61 -32.23
N HIS A 119 7.76 21.08 -31.07
CA HIS A 119 9.16 21.38 -30.79
C HIS A 119 9.84 20.35 -29.89
N GLY A 120 9.12 19.37 -29.33
CA GLY A 120 9.75 18.33 -28.53
C GLY A 120 8.79 17.41 -27.77
N ARG A 121 9.39 16.43 -27.09
CA ARG A 121 8.68 15.39 -26.36
C ARG A 121 9.40 15.02 -25.06
N LEU A 122 8.64 14.93 -23.98
CA LEU A 122 9.08 14.45 -22.67
C LEU A 122 8.30 13.21 -22.25
N LYS A 123 8.93 12.39 -21.41
CA LYS A 123 8.28 11.25 -20.77
C LYS A 123 8.74 11.08 -19.33
N HIS A 124 7.86 10.61 -18.48
CA HIS A 124 8.19 10.19 -17.12
C HIS A 124 7.31 9.00 -16.73
N THR A 125 7.87 8.07 -15.95
CA THR A 125 7.21 6.82 -15.60
C THR A 125 7.12 6.67 -14.09
N TYR A 126 5.92 6.45 -13.60
CA TYR A 126 5.63 6.01 -12.24
C TYR A 126 5.44 4.50 -12.20
N LEU A 127 5.86 3.87 -11.11
CA LEU A 127 5.53 2.48 -10.76
C LEU A 127 4.46 2.48 -9.68
N LEU A 128 3.27 1.97 -9.99
CA LEU A 128 2.19 1.78 -9.04
C LEU A 128 2.24 0.37 -8.45
N ASP A 129 2.36 0.28 -7.13
CA ASP A 129 2.13 -0.94 -6.38
C ASP A 129 0.90 -0.80 -5.47
N VAL A 130 0.00 -1.79 -5.52
CA VAL A 130 -1.27 -1.78 -4.78
C VAL A 130 -1.30 -2.97 -3.84
N VAL A 131 -1.33 -2.72 -2.53
CA VAL A 131 -1.30 -3.78 -1.51
C VAL A 131 -2.67 -3.88 -0.86
N GLU A 132 -3.27 -5.07 -0.87
CA GLU A 132 -4.47 -5.31 -0.08
C GLU A 132 -4.09 -5.35 1.40
N ARG A 133 -4.83 -4.60 2.22
CA ARG A 133 -4.61 -4.51 3.66
C ARG A 133 -5.87 -4.97 4.37
N SER A 134 -5.71 -5.68 5.48
CA SER A 134 -6.80 -6.22 6.29
C SER A 134 -6.68 -5.65 7.72
N PRO A 135 -7.35 -4.53 8.02
CA PRO A 135 -7.31 -3.91 9.35
C PRO A 135 -8.23 -4.69 10.31
N HIS A 136 -7.85 -5.93 10.62
CA HIS A 136 -8.58 -6.81 11.51
C HIS A 136 -7.68 -7.35 12.62
N ARG A 137 -8.29 -7.75 13.75
CA ARG A 137 -7.62 -8.58 14.76
C ARG A 137 -7.17 -9.90 14.11
N PRO A 138 -6.24 -10.65 14.73
CA PRO A 138 -5.77 -11.91 14.16
C PRO A 138 -6.94 -12.90 13.97
N ILE A 139 -6.94 -13.63 12.86
CA ILE A 139 -7.92 -14.69 12.58
C ILE A 139 -7.22 -16.02 12.77
N LEU A 140 -7.80 -16.88 13.61
CA LEU A 140 -7.29 -18.22 13.86
C LEU A 140 -7.99 -19.22 12.93
N GLN A 141 -7.23 -20.16 12.37
CA GLN A 141 -7.82 -21.23 11.56
C GLN A 141 -8.80 -22.05 12.39
N ALA A 142 -10.03 -22.21 11.89
CA ALA A 142 -11.04 -23.03 12.55
C ALA A 142 -10.57 -24.48 12.74
N GLY A 143 -10.94 -25.08 13.88
CA GLY A 143 -10.54 -26.44 14.25
C GLY A 143 -9.10 -26.58 14.76
N LEU A 144 -8.34 -25.48 14.86
CA LEU A 144 -7.01 -25.45 15.43
C LEU A 144 -6.95 -24.51 16.66
N PRO A 145 -6.27 -24.90 17.75
CA PRO A 145 -5.76 -26.26 18.01
C PRO A 145 -6.89 -27.30 18.11
N ALA A 146 -6.57 -28.56 17.82
CA ALA A 146 -7.52 -29.67 17.88
C ALA A 146 -7.37 -30.45 19.20
N ASN A 147 -8.47 -31.01 19.70
CA ASN A 147 -8.45 -31.90 20.87
C ASN A 147 -7.62 -33.16 20.59
N GLN A 148 -6.87 -33.63 21.58
CA GLN A 148 -5.98 -34.80 21.44
C GLN A 148 -6.09 -35.73 22.64
N THR A 149 -5.87 -37.02 22.41
CA THR A 149 -5.71 -38.05 23.44
C THR A 149 -4.38 -38.73 23.23
N ALA A 150 -3.57 -38.83 24.29
CA ALA A 150 -2.20 -39.32 24.20
C ALA A 150 -1.84 -40.15 25.43
N VAL A 151 -0.83 -41.01 25.30
CA VAL A 151 -0.39 -41.91 26.37
C VAL A 151 0.71 -41.24 27.20
N VAL A 152 0.75 -41.51 28.50
CA VAL A 152 1.85 -41.06 29.38
C VAL A 152 3.23 -41.36 28.76
N GLY A 153 4.12 -40.37 28.77
CA GLY A 153 5.47 -40.43 28.24
C GLY A 153 5.60 -40.12 26.74
N SER A 154 4.49 -39.91 26.02
CA SER A 154 4.52 -39.49 24.62
C SER A 154 4.77 -37.98 24.46
N ASP A 155 5.10 -37.56 23.24
CA ASP A 155 5.21 -36.15 22.86
C ASP A 155 3.96 -35.75 22.06
N VAL A 156 3.43 -34.55 22.32
CA VAL A 156 2.21 -34.01 21.68
C VAL A 156 2.47 -32.62 21.13
N GLU A 157 1.89 -32.33 19.97
CA GLU A 157 1.96 -31.01 19.35
C GLU A 157 0.59 -30.39 19.14
N PHE A 158 0.40 -29.17 19.62
CA PHE A 158 -0.74 -28.34 19.27
C PHE A 158 -0.33 -27.33 18.20
N VAL A 159 -1.15 -27.22 17.15
CA VAL A 159 -0.93 -26.28 16.05
C VAL A 159 -2.00 -25.20 16.08
N CYS A 160 -1.59 -23.95 15.90
CA CYS A 160 -2.43 -22.77 15.85
C CYS A 160 -2.00 -21.90 14.67
N ARG A 161 -2.80 -21.86 13.61
CA ARG A 161 -2.49 -21.05 12.42
C ARG A 161 -3.13 -19.68 12.51
N VAL A 162 -2.31 -18.63 12.36
CA VAL A 162 -2.71 -17.24 12.59
C VAL A 162 -2.60 -16.43 11.29
N PHE A 163 -3.71 -15.81 10.90
CA PHE A 163 -3.76 -14.88 9.78
C PHE A 163 -3.90 -13.43 10.30
N SER A 164 -2.89 -12.59 10.06
CA SER A 164 -2.89 -11.19 10.49
C SER A 164 -2.04 -10.33 9.54
N ASP A 165 -2.58 -9.18 9.12
CA ASP A 165 -1.83 -8.18 8.33
C ASP A 165 -0.96 -7.28 9.24
N PRO A 166 -1.47 -6.73 10.36
CA PRO A 166 -0.59 -6.24 11.42
C PRO A 166 0.22 -7.39 12.05
N GLN A 167 1.48 -7.14 12.43
CA GLN A 167 2.32 -8.14 13.10
C GLN A 167 1.61 -8.71 14.35
N PRO A 168 1.35 -10.02 14.42
CA PRO A 168 0.74 -10.63 15.60
C PRO A 168 1.79 -10.96 16.68
N HIS A 169 1.31 -11.08 17.91
CA HIS A 169 2.01 -11.64 19.05
C HIS A 169 1.22 -12.87 19.54
N ILE A 170 1.86 -14.04 19.54
CA ILE A 170 1.23 -15.32 19.86
C ILE A 170 1.70 -15.80 21.24
N GLN A 171 0.78 -16.34 22.03
CA GLN A 171 1.05 -16.98 23.32
C GLN A 171 0.30 -18.30 23.44
N TRP A 172 0.94 -19.26 24.10
CA TRP A 172 0.29 -20.49 24.53
C TRP A 172 0.06 -20.47 26.03
N LEU A 173 -1.17 -20.78 26.42
CA LEU A 173 -1.65 -20.75 27.79
C LEU A 173 -2.18 -22.13 28.19
N LYS A 174 -1.89 -22.58 29.41
CA LYS A 174 -2.57 -23.74 30.02
C LYS A 174 -3.52 -23.22 31.09
N HIS A 175 -4.77 -23.65 31.04
CA HIS A 175 -5.73 -23.33 32.10
C HIS A 175 -5.43 -24.21 33.32
N ILE A 176 -5.31 -23.57 34.50
CA ILE A 176 -4.96 -24.25 35.75
C ILE A 176 -6.04 -24.06 36.82
N THR A 177 -5.99 -24.90 37.84
CA THR A 177 -6.88 -24.80 39.01
C THR A 177 -6.05 -24.44 40.23
N VAL A 178 -6.44 -23.39 40.94
CA VAL A 178 -5.78 -22.92 42.18
C VAL A 178 -6.80 -23.01 43.32
N ASN A 179 -6.46 -23.73 44.39
CA ASN A 179 -7.35 -23.97 45.54
C ASN A 179 -8.75 -24.50 45.16
N GLY A 180 -8.80 -25.38 44.14
CA GLY A 180 -10.05 -25.96 43.64
C GLY A 180 -10.88 -25.05 42.71
N SER A 181 -10.45 -23.80 42.47
CA SER A 181 -11.12 -22.89 41.53
C SER A 181 -10.33 -22.70 40.24
N ARG A 182 -11.02 -22.64 39.10
CA ARG A 182 -10.44 -22.26 37.79
C ARG A 182 -10.41 -20.75 37.55
N VAL A 183 -11.11 -19.99 38.39
CA VAL A 183 -11.31 -18.55 38.22
C VAL A 183 -10.89 -17.85 39.51
N GLY A 184 -10.17 -16.75 39.37
CA GLY A 184 -9.73 -15.91 40.48
C GLY A 184 -10.86 -15.05 41.06
N PRO A 185 -10.62 -14.40 42.21
CA PRO A 185 -11.57 -13.48 42.84
C PRO A 185 -11.94 -12.28 41.95
N ASP A 186 -11.09 -11.96 40.98
CA ASP A 186 -11.27 -10.92 39.96
C ASP A 186 -12.18 -11.36 38.79
N GLY A 187 -12.60 -12.63 38.76
CA GLY A 187 -13.42 -13.19 37.69
C GLY A 187 -12.62 -13.63 36.45
N HIS A 188 -11.28 -13.60 36.51
CA HIS A 188 -10.43 -14.03 35.41
C HIS A 188 -9.94 -15.48 35.60
N PRO A 189 -9.82 -16.28 34.52
CA PRO A 189 -9.35 -17.65 34.64
C PRO A 189 -7.88 -17.69 35.04
N TYR A 190 -7.51 -18.65 35.90
CA TYR A 190 -6.12 -18.92 36.19
C TYR A 190 -5.47 -19.59 34.98
N VAL A 191 -4.43 -18.95 34.45
CA VAL A 191 -3.68 -19.44 33.29
C VAL A 191 -2.18 -19.41 33.57
N LEU A 192 -1.47 -20.41 33.04
CA LEU A 192 -0.02 -20.47 33.00
C LEU A 192 0.44 -20.16 31.57
N VAL A 193 1.32 -19.18 31.39
CA VAL A 193 1.96 -18.91 30.09
C VAL A 193 3.03 -19.95 29.84
N LEU A 194 2.83 -20.79 28.82
CA LEU A 194 3.77 -21.85 28.44
C LEU A 194 4.82 -21.38 27.42
N LYS A 195 4.38 -20.56 26.46
CA LYS A 195 5.23 -20.07 25.36
C LYS A 195 4.81 -18.66 24.98
N THR A 196 5.76 -17.75 24.85
CA THR A 196 5.55 -16.37 24.38
C THR A 196 6.58 -16.04 23.31
N ALA A 197 6.23 -15.19 22.35
CA ALA A 197 7.16 -14.79 21.30
C ALA A 197 8.35 -14.03 21.91
N GLY A 198 9.57 -14.55 21.70
CA GLY A 198 10.82 -13.89 22.08
C GLY A 198 11.52 -13.24 20.87
N LEU A 199 12.61 -12.50 21.13
CA LEU A 199 13.38 -11.79 20.10
C LEU A 199 13.93 -12.71 18.98
N ASN A 200 14.15 -13.98 19.29
CA ASN A 200 14.74 -14.97 18.37
C ASN A 200 13.73 -16.03 17.89
N THR A 201 12.46 -15.90 18.26
CA THR A 201 11.43 -16.89 17.91
C THR A 201 10.66 -16.40 16.70
N THR A 202 10.57 -17.23 15.67
CA THR A 202 9.79 -16.89 14.48
C THR A 202 8.30 -17.09 14.73
N ASP A 203 7.45 -16.33 14.04
CA ASP A 203 5.98 -16.50 14.13
C ASP A 203 5.57 -17.95 13.83
N LYS A 204 6.22 -18.58 12.85
CA LYS A 204 5.97 -19.99 12.47
C LYS A 204 6.28 -20.97 13.61
N GLU A 205 7.33 -20.72 14.39
CA GLU A 205 7.63 -21.56 15.56
C GLU A 205 6.60 -21.32 16.67
N MET A 206 6.06 -20.10 16.78
CA MET A 206 5.03 -19.77 17.77
C MET A 206 3.66 -20.39 17.45
N GLU A 207 3.40 -20.73 16.20
CA GLU A 207 2.20 -21.47 15.78
C GLU A 207 2.15 -22.91 16.32
N VAL A 208 3.26 -23.44 16.85
CA VAL A 208 3.31 -24.82 17.37
C VAL A 208 3.73 -24.82 18.84
N LEU A 209 2.97 -25.53 19.67
CA LEU A 209 3.33 -25.89 21.04
C LEU A 209 3.64 -27.39 21.10
N THR A 210 4.88 -27.73 21.43
CA THR A 210 5.31 -29.11 21.66
C THR A 210 5.42 -29.38 23.16
N LEU A 211 4.66 -30.35 23.64
CA LEU A 211 4.76 -30.91 24.99
C LEU A 211 5.52 -32.23 24.88
N LYS A 212 6.60 -32.39 25.65
CA LYS A 212 7.44 -33.59 25.62
C LYS A 212 7.27 -34.40 26.88
N ASN A 213 7.32 -35.73 26.75
CA ASN A 213 7.26 -36.67 27.86
C ASN A 213 6.08 -36.36 28.81
N ILE A 214 4.87 -36.33 28.25
CA ILE A 214 3.66 -35.88 28.95
C ILE A 214 3.29 -36.76 30.13
N SER A 215 2.69 -36.16 31.16
CA SER A 215 2.21 -36.81 32.38
C SER A 215 0.70 -36.67 32.54
N LEU A 216 0.10 -37.36 33.52
CA LEU A 216 -1.33 -37.21 33.81
C LEU A 216 -1.71 -35.76 34.17
N ASP A 217 -0.80 -35.01 34.81
CA ASP A 217 -0.97 -33.59 35.17
C ASP A 217 -1.00 -32.66 33.95
N ASP A 218 -0.60 -33.14 32.78
CA ASP A 218 -0.69 -32.41 31.52
C ASP A 218 -2.09 -32.44 30.90
N THR A 219 -3.00 -33.26 31.44
CA THR A 219 -4.41 -33.23 31.06
C THR A 219 -5.03 -31.86 31.36
N GLY A 220 -5.71 -31.29 30.37
CA GLY A 220 -6.37 -29.99 30.55
C GLY A 220 -6.57 -29.22 29.25
N GLU A 221 -6.97 -27.95 29.41
CA GLU A 221 -7.24 -27.04 28.31
C GLU A 221 -6.03 -26.17 27.99
N TYR A 222 -5.67 -26.14 26.71
CA TYR A 222 -4.58 -25.36 26.14
C TYR A 222 -5.12 -24.35 25.15
N THR A 223 -4.75 -23.09 25.32
CA THR A 223 -5.27 -21.97 24.55
C THR A 223 -4.15 -21.31 23.76
N CYS A 224 -4.34 -21.18 22.46
CA CYS A 224 -3.54 -20.30 21.62
C CYS A 224 -4.19 -18.92 21.60
N LEU A 225 -3.47 -17.91 22.09
CA LEU A 225 -3.88 -16.51 22.08
C LEU A 225 -3.04 -15.75 21.05
N ALA A 226 -3.68 -15.07 20.11
CA ALA A 226 -3.02 -14.19 19.14
C ALA A 226 -3.55 -12.77 19.28
N ALA A 227 -2.65 -11.80 19.41
CA ALA A 227 -2.96 -10.39 19.58
C ALA A 227 -2.23 -9.54 18.54
N ASN A 228 -2.85 -8.46 18.07
CA ASN A 228 -2.17 -7.42 17.29
C ASN A 228 -2.62 -6.02 17.78
N SER A 229 -2.19 -4.96 17.10
CA SER A 229 -2.54 -3.58 17.47
C SER A 229 -4.04 -3.24 17.39
N ILE A 230 -4.86 -4.13 16.81
CA ILE A 230 -6.31 -3.94 16.64
C ILE A 230 -7.10 -4.75 17.66
N GLY A 231 -6.64 -5.95 18.04
CA GLY A 231 -7.33 -6.76 19.04
C GLY A 231 -6.75 -8.16 19.19
N MET A 232 -7.50 -9.02 19.88
CA MET A 232 -7.09 -10.38 20.25
C MET A 232 -8.10 -11.43 19.79
N SER A 233 -7.61 -12.62 19.45
CA SER A 233 -8.39 -13.82 19.17
C SER A 233 -7.74 -15.02 19.84
N TYR A 234 -8.55 -16.00 20.26
CA TYR A 234 -8.05 -17.21 20.89
C TYR A 234 -8.89 -18.43 20.48
N HIS A 235 -8.25 -19.59 20.44
CA HIS A 235 -8.89 -20.90 20.31
C HIS A 235 -8.26 -21.85 21.33
N SER A 236 -9.08 -22.78 21.84
CA SER A 236 -8.69 -23.74 22.86
C SER A 236 -8.82 -25.17 22.37
N ALA A 237 -7.99 -26.06 22.91
CA ALA A 237 -8.08 -27.50 22.73
C ALA A 237 -7.87 -28.23 24.05
N TRP A 238 -8.47 -29.41 24.16
CA TRP A 238 -8.34 -30.30 25.31
C TRP A 238 -7.31 -31.40 25.04
N LEU A 239 -6.36 -31.59 25.98
CA LEU A 239 -5.49 -32.77 26.04
C LEU A 239 -6.03 -33.76 27.07
N THR A 240 -6.23 -35.00 26.66
CA THR A 240 -6.50 -36.13 27.56
C THR A 240 -5.30 -37.05 27.60
N VAL A 241 -4.65 -37.19 28.77
CA VAL A 241 -3.53 -38.12 28.94
C VAL A 241 -4.03 -39.39 29.63
N VAL A 242 -3.71 -40.56 29.06
CA VAL A 242 -4.12 -41.87 29.56
C VAL A 242 -2.92 -42.77 29.87
N ASP A 243 -3.06 -43.65 30.85
CA ASP A 243 -2.06 -44.68 31.10
C ASP A 243 -2.03 -45.68 29.94
N GLY A 244 -0.82 -46.06 29.52
CA GLY A 244 -0.65 -47.11 28.52
C GLY A 244 -1.08 -48.45 29.10
N VAL A 245 -2.05 -49.12 28.47
CA VAL A 245 -2.48 -50.46 28.88
C VAL A 245 -1.28 -51.40 28.76
N ARG A 246 -0.73 -51.85 29.90
CA ARG A 246 0.15 -53.02 29.93
C ARG A 246 -0.74 -54.24 29.69
N CYS A 247 -0.80 -54.72 28.47
CA CYS A 247 -1.29 -56.07 28.22
C CYS A 247 -0.32 -57.03 28.91
N PHE A 248 -0.70 -57.56 30.07
CA PHE A 248 -0.01 -58.70 30.66
C PHE A 248 -0.37 -59.94 29.81
N SER A 249 0.61 -60.42 29.05
CA SER A 249 0.58 -61.67 28.30
C SER A 249 0.74 -62.88 29.21
#